data_AF-A0A7S2UGR7-F1
#
_entry.id   AF-A0A7S2UGR7-F1
#
_cell.length_a   1.000
_cell.length_b   1.000
_cell.length_c   1.000
_cell.angle_alpha   90.00
_cell.angle_beta   90.00
_cell.angle_gamma   90.00
#
_symmetry.space_group_name_H-M   'P 1'
#
loop_
_entity.id
_entity.type
_entity.pdbx_description
1 polymer ?
#
loop_
_entity_poly.entity_id
_entity_poly.type
_entity_poly.pdbx_seq_one_letter_code
_entity_poly.pdbx_strand_id
1 'polypeptide(L)'
;MAAASCNAFVPSYRATHVGTCSHRYVSATPMSTRLFSEKGDISSFEGRSSTGVHEPNDFRTFLNQCSLQSFMFLLATTRDLHTVRWLDRFTKPVLRFRPTGMDESDALFNLDFEDGSSYEYKEDQKVSSRLLQYHGLSALNTTLFPTWESYYLDLLEQEPIVLLIESNNPATPFKSFEIDIEPPRLCSRMLSVREQIAREWVRDLDVIGSMGMQVFQSYWENLPTGSQKDENRRGGSTPTKAFERQNLVFLELSPDPDSDYMPSPLRKGNFDLLILMSTEESVRRVCGKGIIVRSDDGESTIDTVSTNYLKRFYEERIMSHFRGPKKYGRADDFIEELMLSPSMMTTDGDSVTGFIDPIKITEVVMQQREVVALEWKAIAEGSPTEHTEIRKLQLNKMMGL
;
A
#
# COMPACT_ATOMS: atom_id res chain seq x y z
N MET A 1 -6.12 -43.24 -10.53
CA MET A 1 -5.43 -42.99 -11.81
C MET A 1 -6.45 -42.44 -12.79
N ALA A 2 -6.53 -41.11 -12.91
CA ALA A 2 -7.32 -40.42 -13.91
C ALA A 2 -6.43 -39.31 -14.45
N ALA A 3 -6.03 -39.44 -15.71
CA ALA A 3 -5.20 -38.48 -16.42
C ALA A 3 -6.11 -37.40 -17.01
N ALA A 4 -5.93 -36.15 -16.60
CA ALA A 4 -6.56 -35.00 -17.23
C ALA A 4 -5.58 -34.38 -18.24
N SER A 5 -6.01 -34.35 -19.50
CA SER A 5 -5.23 -33.88 -20.64
C SER A 5 -5.22 -32.35 -20.73
N CYS A 6 -4.04 -31.76 -20.81
CA CYS A 6 -3.85 -30.38 -21.25
C CYS A 6 -4.09 -30.29 -22.76
N ASN A 7 -5.15 -29.59 -23.19
CA ASN A 7 -5.36 -29.23 -24.59
C ASN A 7 -4.77 -27.85 -24.88
N ALA A 8 -3.77 -27.85 -25.76
CA ALA A 8 -3.14 -26.67 -26.33
C ALA A 8 -4.07 -26.00 -27.37
N PHE A 9 -4.19 -24.68 -27.28
CA PHE A 9 -4.95 -23.85 -28.20
C PHE A 9 -4.10 -23.52 -29.44
N VAL A 10 -4.61 -23.88 -30.63
CA VAL A 10 -4.04 -23.50 -31.94
C VAL A 10 -4.81 -22.28 -32.46
N PRO A 11 -4.17 -21.22 -32.99
CA PRO A 11 -4.89 -20.08 -33.54
C PRO A 11 -5.29 -20.33 -35.00
N SER A 12 -6.58 -20.12 -35.30
CA SER A 12 -7.12 -20.07 -36.66
C SER A 12 -7.25 -18.62 -37.13
N TYR A 13 -6.63 -18.29 -38.25
CA TYR A 13 -6.76 -17.04 -38.96
C TYR A 13 -8.08 -16.98 -39.76
N ARG A 14 -8.80 -15.85 -39.66
CA ARG A 14 -9.71 -15.38 -40.72
C ARG A 14 -9.80 -13.84 -40.73
N ALA A 15 -9.43 -13.26 -41.88
CA ALA A 15 -9.86 -11.94 -42.35
C ALA A 15 -11.30 -12.06 -42.91
N THR A 16 -12.17 -11.07 -43.12
CA THR A 16 -12.16 -9.61 -43.33
C THR A 16 -13.61 -9.11 -43.08
N HIS A 17 -13.83 -7.87 -42.61
CA HIS A 17 -14.66 -6.88 -43.33
C HIS A 17 -14.68 -5.51 -42.62
N VAL A 18 -14.59 -4.48 -43.46
CA VAL A 18 -14.64 -3.05 -43.16
C VAL A 18 -16.08 -2.61 -42.90
N GLY A 19 -16.30 -1.88 -41.82
CA GLY A 19 -17.55 -1.19 -41.52
C GLY A 19 -17.27 0.02 -40.62
N THR A 20 -17.22 1.21 -41.21
CA THR A 20 -17.05 2.48 -40.50
C THR A 20 -18.36 2.85 -39.80
N CYS A 21 -18.39 2.76 -38.47
CA CYS A 21 -19.47 3.31 -37.65
C CYS A 21 -18.89 4.39 -36.73
N SER A 22 -19.27 5.64 -36.99
CA SER A 22 -18.86 6.81 -36.21
C SER A 22 -19.74 6.91 -34.97
N HIS A 23 -19.24 6.42 -33.83
CA HIS A 23 -19.82 6.67 -32.52
C HIS A 23 -19.00 7.76 -31.81
N ARG A 24 -19.60 8.94 -31.62
CA ARG A 24 -19.14 9.93 -30.65
C ARG A 24 -19.40 9.36 -29.26
N TYR A 25 -18.36 8.86 -28.61
CA TYR A 25 -18.37 8.62 -27.18
C TYR A 25 -18.09 9.93 -26.45
N VAL A 26 -19.08 10.40 -25.70
CA VAL A 26 -18.87 11.40 -24.65
C VAL A 26 -18.15 10.66 -23.53
N SER A 27 -16.83 10.84 -23.46
CA SER A 27 -16.01 10.41 -22.33
C SER A 27 -16.48 11.15 -21.08
N ALA A 28 -17.04 10.41 -20.12
CA ALA A 28 -17.17 10.92 -18.77
C ALA A 28 -15.76 10.94 -18.19
N THR A 29 -15.21 12.13 -17.94
CA THR A 29 -13.93 12.29 -17.25
C THR A 29 -14.04 11.60 -15.88
N PRO A 30 -13.22 10.57 -15.57
CA PRO A 30 -13.15 10.07 -14.21
C PRO A 30 -12.70 11.21 -13.31
N MET A 31 -13.41 11.41 -12.18
CA MET A 31 -12.97 12.37 -11.16
C MET A 31 -11.53 12.04 -10.78
N SER A 32 -10.65 13.02 -10.95
CA SER A 32 -9.26 12.92 -10.52
C SER A 32 -9.23 12.60 -9.03
N THR A 33 -8.50 11.55 -8.66
CA THR A 33 -8.14 11.29 -7.25
C THR A 33 -7.20 12.35 -6.67
N ARG A 34 -6.81 13.37 -7.46
CA ARG A 34 -6.36 14.67 -6.92
C ARG A 34 -7.56 15.41 -6.31
N LEU A 35 -8.12 14.85 -5.24
CA LEU A 35 -9.17 15.47 -4.42
C LEU A 35 -8.65 16.64 -3.54
N PHE A 36 -7.52 17.24 -3.95
CA PHE A 36 -6.90 18.43 -3.34
C PHE A 36 -6.42 19.43 -4.41
N SER A 37 -7.17 19.61 -5.49
CA SER A 37 -6.95 20.73 -6.44
C SER A 37 -8.23 21.53 -6.74
N GLU A 38 -9.16 21.59 -5.79
CA GLU A 38 -10.13 22.68 -5.77
C GLU A 38 -9.65 23.74 -4.78
N LYS A 39 -9.41 24.94 -5.32
CA LYS A 39 -8.91 26.13 -4.63
C LYS A 39 -9.90 26.64 -3.57
N GLY A 40 -10.01 25.93 -2.45
CA GLY A 40 -10.70 26.37 -1.25
C GLY A 40 -9.72 26.43 -0.08
N ASP A 41 -9.19 27.63 0.19
CA ASP A 41 -8.59 28.10 1.46
C ASP A 41 -7.93 27.08 2.41
N ILE A 42 -6.98 26.28 1.91
CA ILE A 42 -5.98 25.55 2.73
C ILE A 42 -4.65 26.35 2.79
N SER A 43 -4.69 27.66 2.53
CA SER A 43 -3.49 28.51 2.57
C SER A 43 -2.87 28.66 3.98
N SER A 44 -3.57 28.22 5.04
CA SER A 44 -3.04 28.21 6.41
C SER A 44 -2.32 26.91 6.80
N PHE A 45 -2.46 25.82 6.04
CA PHE A 45 -1.73 24.56 6.26
C PHE A 45 -0.41 24.50 5.47
N GLU A 46 -0.27 25.31 4.41
CA GLU A 46 0.97 25.52 3.66
C GLU A 46 1.92 26.54 4.31
N GLY A 47 1.90 26.62 5.64
CA GLY A 47 2.83 27.44 6.41
C GLY A 47 4.26 26.91 6.27
N ARG A 48 4.97 27.36 5.22
CA ARG A 48 6.44 27.34 5.07
C ARG A 48 7.14 26.12 5.68
N SER A 49 6.72 24.90 5.32
CA SER A 49 7.61 23.76 5.49
C SER A 49 8.58 23.75 4.32
N SER A 50 9.70 24.47 4.46
CA SER A 50 10.86 24.38 3.57
C SER A 50 11.55 23.01 3.64
N THR A 51 11.07 22.12 4.51
CA THR A 51 11.38 20.70 4.45
C THR A 51 10.45 20.08 3.41
N GLY A 52 10.98 19.67 2.26
CA GLY A 52 10.21 19.04 1.18
C GLY A 52 9.57 17.72 1.62
N VAL A 53 8.47 17.82 2.36
CA VAL A 53 7.61 16.69 2.74
C VAL A 53 6.95 16.22 1.46
N HIS A 54 7.43 15.07 0.95
CA HIS A 54 6.83 14.42 -0.20
C HIS A 54 5.34 14.18 0.05
N GLU A 55 4.51 14.55 -0.93
CA GLU A 55 3.09 14.21 -0.90
C GLU A 55 2.94 12.68 -0.82
N PRO A 56 1.97 12.20 -0.02
CA PRO A 56 1.67 10.77 0.04
C PRO A 56 1.29 10.27 -1.36
N ASN A 57 1.74 9.06 -1.71
CA ASN A 57 1.35 8.42 -2.96
C ASN A 57 -0.18 8.31 -3.03
N ASP A 58 -0.77 8.59 -4.19
CA ASP A 58 -2.17 8.27 -4.41
C ASP A 58 -2.38 6.74 -4.47
N PHE A 59 -3.64 6.32 -4.43
CA PHE A 59 -3.99 4.90 -4.41
C PHE A 59 -3.43 4.12 -5.62
N ARG A 60 -3.42 4.73 -6.81
CA ARG A 60 -2.94 4.07 -8.04
C ARG A 60 -1.43 3.91 -8.03
N THR A 61 -0.71 4.89 -7.51
CA THR A 61 0.75 4.87 -7.33
C THR A 61 1.12 3.88 -6.23
N PHE A 62 0.35 3.82 -5.15
CA PHE A 62 0.53 2.81 -4.11
C PHE A 62 0.31 1.38 -4.64
N LEU A 63 -0.73 1.16 -5.44
CA LEU A 63 -0.95 -0.11 -6.14
C LEU A 63 0.24 -0.49 -7.03
N ASN A 64 0.83 0.49 -7.75
CA ASN A 64 2.08 0.26 -8.49
C ASN A 64 3.22 -0.19 -7.58
N GLN A 65 3.37 0.42 -6.40
CA GLN A 65 4.43 0.07 -5.45
C GLN A 65 4.34 -1.41 -5.05
N CYS A 66 3.15 -1.84 -4.59
CA CYS A 66 2.90 -3.22 -4.19
C CYS A 66 3.09 -4.20 -5.35
N SER A 67 2.69 -3.80 -6.56
CA SER A 67 2.86 -4.60 -7.78
C SER A 67 4.33 -4.80 -8.13
N LEU A 68 5.13 -3.74 -8.03
CA LEU A 68 6.57 -3.78 -8.25
C LEU A 68 7.28 -4.67 -7.23
N GLN A 69 6.95 -4.52 -5.94
CA GLN A 69 7.50 -5.35 -4.87
C GLN A 69 7.17 -6.83 -5.09
N SER A 70 5.92 -7.14 -5.41
CA SER A 70 5.47 -8.52 -5.66
C SER A 70 6.12 -9.11 -6.92
N PHE A 71 6.29 -8.31 -7.98
CA PHE A 71 6.99 -8.73 -9.18
C PHE A 71 8.49 -8.97 -8.95
N MET A 72 9.17 -8.07 -8.25
CA MET A 72 10.57 -8.24 -7.86
C MET A 72 10.76 -9.45 -6.96
N PHE A 73 9.82 -9.73 -6.06
CA PHE A 73 9.81 -10.95 -5.25
C PHE A 73 9.77 -12.19 -6.15
N LEU A 74 8.87 -12.25 -7.13
CA LEU A 74 8.80 -13.36 -8.08
C LEU A 74 10.11 -13.55 -8.83
N LEU A 75 10.68 -12.48 -9.37
CA LEU A 75 11.98 -12.54 -10.05
C LEU A 75 13.08 -13.09 -9.13
N ALA A 76 13.14 -12.62 -7.88
CA ALA A 76 14.09 -13.11 -6.89
C ALA A 76 13.89 -14.60 -6.57
N THR A 77 12.65 -15.06 -6.42
CA THR A 77 12.35 -16.49 -6.20
C THR A 77 12.73 -17.37 -7.40
N THR A 78 12.64 -16.83 -8.62
CA THR A 78 13.11 -17.49 -9.84
C THR A 78 14.61 -17.28 -10.10
N ARG A 79 15.34 -16.69 -9.14
CA ARG A 79 16.78 -16.40 -9.21
C ARG A 79 17.21 -15.44 -10.32
N ASP A 80 16.31 -14.57 -10.78
CA ASP A 80 16.60 -13.48 -11.70
C ASP A 80 16.94 -12.18 -10.95
N LEU A 81 18.06 -12.21 -10.23
CA LEU A 81 18.52 -11.09 -9.40
C LEU A 81 19.04 -9.90 -10.21
N HIS A 82 19.39 -10.12 -11.49
CA HIS A 82 19.90 -9.09 -12.37
C HIS A 82 18.77 -8.20 -12.89
N THR A 83 17.64 -8.78 -13.28
CA THR A 83 16.43 -8.01 -13.61
C THR A 83 15.93 -7.25 -12.37
N VAL A 84 15.99 -7.84 -11.18
CA VAL A 84 15.67 -7.14 -9.92
C VAL A 84 16.57 -5.91 -9.72
N ARG A 85 17.89 -6.05 -9.88
CA ARG A 85 18.85 -4.93 -9.81
C ARG A 85 18.55 -3.84 -10.85
N TRP A 86 18.25 -4.25 -12.08
CA TRP A 86 17.93 -3.32 -13.15
C TRP A 86 16.65 -2.53 -12.82
N LEU A 87 15.60 -3.21 -12.36
CA LEU A 87 14.35 -2.57 -11.95
C LEU A 87 14.53 -1.65 -10.73
N ASP A 88 15.36 -2.00 -9.74
CA ASP A 88 15.63 -1.11 -8.60
C ASP A 88 16.34 0.18 -9.05
N ARG A 89 17.29 0.07 -9.99
CA ARG A 89 17.99 1.21 -10.58
C ARG A 89 17.09 2.07 -11.46
N PHE A 90 16.17 1.46 -12.20
CA PHE A 90 15.16 2.17 -12.99
C PHE A 90 14.17 2.92 -12.07
N THR A 91 13.65 2.22 -11.06
CA THR A 91 12.61 2.74 -10.15
C THR A 91 13.14 3.81 -9.20
N LYS A 92 14.43 3.75 -8.82
CA LYS A 92 15.08 4.69 -7.88
C LYS A 92 14.20 4.97 -6.64
N PRO A 93 13.83 3.93 -5.87
CA PRO A 93 12.88 4.06 -4.77
C PRO A 93 13.36 5.10 -3.74
N VAL A 94 12.42 5.89 -3.22
CA VAL A 94 12.67 6.97 -2.27
C VAL A 94 12.48 6.44 -0.86
N LEU A 95 13.53 5.82 -0.31
CA LEU A 95 13.53 5.32 1.06
C LEU A 95 14.06 6.42 2.00
N ARG A 96 13.34 7.54 2.10
CA ARG A 96 13.74 8.66 2.97
C ARG A 96 13.41 8.35 4.42
N PHE A 97 14.25 7.53 5.04
CA PHE A 97 14.36 7.46 6.49
C PHE A 97 15.83 7.18 6.84
N ARG A 98 16.67 8.20 6.70
CA ARG A 98 17.91 8.25 7.46
C ARG A 98 17.59 8.93 8.79
N PRO A 99 17.67 8.23 9.93
CA PRO A 99 17.95 8.92 11.18
C PRO A 99 19.23 9.72 10.95
N THR A 100 19.18 11.03 11.18
CA THR A 100 20.33 11.93 11.06
C THR A 100 21.50 11.34 11.87
N GLY A 101 22.53 10.83 11.18
CA GLY A 101 23.77 10.34 11.83
C GLY A 101 24.17 8.88 11.57
N MET A 102 23.43 8.07 10.80
CA MET A 102 23.92 6.75 10.37
C MET A 102 24.52 6.80 8.96
N ASP A 103 25.76 6.32 8.85
CA ASP A 103 26.52 6.25 7.61
C ASP A 103 25.89 5.26 6.62
N GLU A 104 25.98 5.56 5.33
CA GLU A 104 25.22 4.86 4.27
C GLU A 104 25.63 3.37 4.11
N SER A 105 26.77 2.98 4.67
CA SER A 105 27.25 1.59 4.71
C SER A 105 26.58 0.72 5.78
N ASP A 106 26.05 1.33 6.84
CA ASP A 106 25.65 0.61 8.06
C ASP A 106 24.13 0.41 8.17
N ALA A 107 23.34 1.15 7.39
CA ALA A 107 21.88 1.09 7.39
C ALA A 107 21.29 0.04 6.42
N LEU A 108 22.09 -0.92 5.98
CA LEU A 108 21.61 -2.17 5.37
C LEU A 108 21.08 -3.07 6.48
N PHE A 109 19.83 -2.81 6.89
CA PHE A 109 19.09 -3.59 7.87
C PHE A 109 19.12 -5.09 7.53
N ASN A 110 19.75 -5.89 8.40
CA ASN A 110 19.49 -7.33 8.51
C ASN A 110 18.06 -7.50 9.02
N LEU A 111 17.10 -7.70 8.12
CA LEU A 111 15.87 -8.41 8.47
C LEU A 111 16.22 -9.90 8.49
N ASP A 112 16.76 -10.34 9.61
CA ASP A 112 16.77 -11.76 9.95
C ASP A 112 15.30 -12.19 10.06
N PHE A 113 14.81 -12.85 9.02
CA PHE A 113 13.69 -13.77 9.17
C PHE A 113 14.20 -14.85 10.13
N GLU A 114 13.78 -14.76 11.40
CA GLU A 114 13.99 -15.81 12.39
C GLU A 114 13.31 -17.10 11.91
N ASP A 115 14.03 -17.89 11.13
CA ASP A 115 13.91 -19.34 11.21
C ASP A 115 15.32 -19.93 11.22
N GLY A 116 15.68 -20.49 12.37
CA GLY A 116 17.04 -20.88 12.70
C GLY A 116 17.54 -22.00 11.80
N SER A 117 18.24 -21.64 10.72
CA SER A 117 19.18 -22.55 10.07
C SER A 117 20.38 -21.78 9.54
N SER A 118 21.54 -22.07 10.11
CA SER A 118 22.82 -21.55 9.63
C SER A 118 23.15 -22.19 8.29
N TYR A 119 23.10 -21.43 7.20
CA TYR A 119 23.81 -21.81 5.98
C TYR A 119 24.58 -20.64 5.38
N GLU A 120 25.83 -20.95 5.12
CA GLU A 120 26.91 -20.14 4.59
C GLU A 120 26.84 -20.15 3.05
N TYR A 121 26.32 -19.07 2.45
CA TYR A 121 26.49 -18.65 1.05
C TYR A 121 26.22 -17.13 0.98
N LYS A 122 27.16 -16.31 1.50
CA LYS A 122 26.88 -14.93 1.97
C LYS A 122 27.01 -13.79 0.94
N GLU A 123 27.29 -14.03 -0.34
CA GLU A 123 27.48 -12.92 -1.32
C GLU A 123 26.42 -12.86 -2.44
N ASP A 124 25.89 -13.99 -2.93
CA ASP A 124 24.80 -13.98 -3.92
C ASP A 124 23.41 -13.75 -3.31
N GLN A 125 23.24 -13.95 -1.99
CA GLN A 125 21.99 -13.64 -1.27
C GLN A 125 21.78 -12.14 -1.01
N LYS A 126 22.80 -11.29 -1.20
CA LYS A 126 22.75 -9.86 -0.86
C LYS A 126 22.32 -8.95 -2.01
N VAL A 127 21.79 -9.52 -3.09
CA VAL A 127 21.13 -8.71 -4.13
C VAL A 127 19.72 -8.37 -3.71
N SER A 128 19.59 -7.69 -2.58
CA SER A 128 18.30 -7.25 -2.09
C SER A 128 17.94 -5.93 -2.75
N SER A 129 16.86 -5.91 -3.54
CA SER A 129 16.24 -4.64 -3.92
C SER A 129 15.85 -3.88 -2.67
N ARG A 130 16.16 -2.58 -2.66
CA ARG A 130 15.78 -1.66 -1.58
C ARG A 130 14.26 -1.61 -1.45
N LEU A 131 13.58 -1.57 -2.60
CA LEU A 131 12.12 -1.60 -2.65
C LEU A 131 11.56 -2.91 -2.06
N LEU A 132 12.18 -4.05 -2.33
CA LEU A 132 11.74 -5.34 -1.80
C LEU A 132 11.87 -5.46 -0.27
N GLN A 133 12.86 -4.80 0.33
CA GLN A 133 13.06 -4.77 1.78
C GLN A 133 12.16 -3.76 2.50
N TYR A 134 11.53 -2.85 1.74
CA TYR A 134 10.79 -1.73 2.31
C TYR A 134 9.33 -2.09 2.56
N HIS A 135 8.95 -2.23 3.83
CA HIS A 135 7.55 -2.31 4.23
C HIS A 135 7.06 -0.94 4.68
N GLY A 136 6.47 -0.14 3.79
CA GLY A 136 5.99 1.20 4.16
C GLY A 136 5.30 1.91 3.01
N LEU A 137 4.78 3.10 3.28
CA LEU A 137 4.13 3.94 2.29
C LEU A 137 5.16 4.80 1.54
N SER A 138 4.80 5.28 0.35
CA SER A 138 5.56 6.27 -0.42
C SER A 138 6.99 5.87 -0.82
N ALA A 139 7.21 4.61 -1.19
CA ALA A 139 8.50 4.13 -1.69
C ALA A 139 8.77 4.53 -3.15
N LEU A 140 7.71 4.72 -3.95
CA LEU A 140 7.86 5.14 -5.34
C LEU A 140 8.29 6.60 -5.46
N ASN A 141 9.15 6.85 -6.43
CA ASN A 141 9.68 8.18 -6.68
C ASN A 141 8.70 9.00 -7.52
N THR A 142 7.76 9.68 -6.87
CA THR A 142 6.76 10.53 -7.54
C THR A 142 7.35 11.75 -8.25
N THR A 143 8.61 12.12 -7.96
CA THR A 143 9.30 13.16 -8.74
C THR A 143 9.81 12.66 -10.09
N LEU A 144 10.08 11.36 -10.22
CA LEU A 144 10.43 10.72 -11.48
C LEU A 144 9.18 10.20 -12.21
N PHE A 145 8.24 9.66 -11.45
CA PHE A 145 7.02 9.06 -11.97
C PHE A 145 5.80 9.73 -11.32
N PRO A 146 5.37 10.91 -11.81
CA PRO A 146 4.29 11.69 -11.19
C PRO A 146 2.93 11.00 -11.21
N THR A 147 2.73 10.03 -12.10
CA THR A 147 1.53 9.22 -12.16
C THR A 147 1.88 7.74 -12.23
N TRP A 148 0.89 6.88 -12.01
CA TRP A 148 1.10 5.44 -12.09
C TRP A 148 1.39 5.01 -13.55
N GLU A 149 0.82 5.69 -14.55
CA GLU A 149 1.06 5.42 -15.97
C GLU A 149 2.48 5.80 -16.39
N SER A 150 2.99 6.95 -15.91
CA SER A 150 4.29 7.47 -16.34
C SER A 150 5.43 6.49 -16.08
N TYR A 151 5.34 5.71 -14.99
CA TYR A 151 6.28 4.62 -14.73
C TYR A 151 6.36 3.61 -15.90
N TYR A 152 5.21 3.18 -16.41
CA TYR A 152 5.16 2.19 -17.48
C TYR A 152 5.48 2.78 -18.84
N LEU A 153 5.12 4.05 -19.09
CA LEU A 153 5.48 4.76 -20.31
C LEU A 153 7.01 4.89 -20.40
N ASP A 154 7.66 5.38 -19.34
CA ASP A 154 9.12 5.50 -19.28
C ASP A 154 9.82 4.13 -19.38
N LEU A 155 9.21 3.08 -18.79
CA LEU A 155 9.70 1.71 -18.91
C LEU A 155 9.63 1.23 -20.36
N LEU A 156 8.52 1.53 -21.05
CA LEU A 156 8.35 1.23 -22.46
C LEU A 156 9.24 2.08 -23.36
N GLU A 157 9.81 3.19 -22.92
CA GLU A 157 10.80 3.94 -23.69
C GLU A 157 12.19 3.32 -23.64
N GLN A 158 12.52 2.55 -22.60
CA GLN A 158 13.82 1.91 -22.46
C GLN A 158 14.13 0.96 -23.64
N GLU A 159 15.38 0.94 -24.07
CA GLU A 159 15.88 -0.01 -25.06
C GLU A 159 16.10 -1.40 -24.44
N PRO A 160 15.97 -2.49 -25.21
CA PRO A 160 16.40 -3.81 -24.77
C PRO A 160 17.89 -3.82 -24.43
N ILE A 161 18.26 -4.50 -23.35
CA ILE A 161 19.65 -4.58 -22.88
C ILE A 161 20.01 -6.05 -22.68
N VAL A 162 21.21 -6.44 -23.13
CA VAL A 162 21.81 -7.74 -22.84
C VAL A 162 22.87 -7.56 -21.76
N LEU A 163 22.69 -8.24 -20.62
CA LEU A 163 23.66 -8.25 -19.53
C LEU A 163 24.55 -9.48 -19.66
N LEU A 164 25.85 -9.27 -19.87
CA LEU A 164 26.85 -10.35 -19.81
C LEU A 164 27.29 -10.53 -18.36
N ILE A 165 27.08 -11.73 -17.81
CA ILE A 165 27.46 -12.07 -16.44
C ILE A 165 28.61 -13.06 -16.50
N GLU A 166 29.74 -12.67 -15.90
CA GLU A 166 30.94 -13.49 -15.84
C GLU A 166 31.16 -13.99 -14.40
N SER A 167 31.27 -15.30 -14.23
CA SER A 167 31.67 -15.89 -12.95
C SER A 167 33.20 -15.93 -12.85
N ASN A 168 33.75 -15.21 -11.87
CA ASN A 168 35.19 -15.17 -11.58
C ASN A 168 35.56 -16.09 -10.40
N ASN A 169 35.01 -17.30 -10.36
CA ASN A 169 35.38 -18.27 -9.34
C ASN A 169 36.62 -19.08 -9.80
N PRO A 170 37.79 -18.95 -9.15
CA PRO A 170 39.02 -19.63 -9.56
C PRO A 170 38.93 -21.16 -9.50
N ALA A 171 37.94 -21.72 -8.78
CA ALA A 171 37.71 -23.16 -8.67
C ALA A 171 36.85 -23.75 -9.80
N THR A 172 36.24 -22.91 -10.66
CA THR A 172 35.39 -23.36 -11.77
C THR A 172 35.83 -22.72 -13.07
N PRO A 173 35.75 -23.41 -14.22
CA PRO A 173 36.04 -22.79 -15.51
C PRO A 173 35.15 -21.55 -15.71
N PHE A 174 35.71 -20.48 -16.29
CA PHE A 174 34.98 -19.25 -16.60
C PHE A 174 33.66 -19.60 -17.31
N LYS A 175 32.55 -19.18 -16.70
CA LYS A 175 31.23 -19.28 -17.29
C LYS A 175 30.71 -17.86 -17.48
N SER A 176 30.44 -17.53 -18.74
CA SER A 176 29.65 -16.36 -19.09
C SER A 176 28.24 -16.80 -19.50
N PHE A 177 27.23 -16.03 -19.11
CA PHE A 177 25.88 -16.18 -19.62
C PHE A 177 25.26 -14.81 -19.85
N GLU A 178 24.35 -14.74 -20.81
CA GLU A 178 23.66 -13.52 -21.22
C GLU A 178 22.26 -13.51 -20.60
N ILE A 179 21.85 -12.35 -20.08
CA ILE A 179 20.47 -12.09 -19.66
C ILE A 179 19.90 -10.98 -20.54
N ASP A 180 18.85 -11.32 -21.26
CA ASP A 180 18.10 -10.36 -22.08
C ASP A 180 17.02 -9.69 -21.23
N ILE A 181 17.16 -8.38 -21.05
CA ILE A 181 16.14 -7.53 -20.44
C ILE A 181 15.36 -6.84 -21.56
N GLU A 182 14.11 -7.26 -21.73
CA GLU A 182 13.16 -6.68 -22.68
C GLU A 182 12.08 -5.86 -21.93
N PRO A 183 12.20 -4.52 -21.84
CA PRO A 183 11.26 -3.69 -21.08
C PRO A 183 9.78 -3.87 -21.45
N PRO A 184 9.39 -4.04 -22.73
CA PRO A 184 7.99 -4.33 -23.09
C PRO A 184 7.46 -5.64 -22.50
N ARG A 185 8.29 -6.69 -22.38
CA ARG A 185 7.89 -7.96 -21.75
C ARG A 185 7.76 -7.80 -20.24
N LEU A 186 8.66 -7.05 -19.61
CA LEU A 186 8.56 -6.73 -18.18
C LEU A 186 7.28 -5.95 -17.88
N CYS A 187 6.98 -4.91 -18.68
CA CYS A 187 5.75 -4.13 -18.57
C CYS A 187 4.50 -5.02 -18.57
N SER A 188 4.38 -5.92 -19.56
CA SER A 188 3.23 -6.85 -19.63
C SER A 188 3.10 -7.74 -18.37
N ARG A 189 4.22 -8.27 -17.86
CA ARG A 189 4.20 -9.13 -16.67
C ARG A 189 3.86 -8.35 -15.41
N MET A 190 4.37 -7.14 -15.28
CA MET A 190 4.10 -6.25 -14.15
C MET A 190 2.64 -5.80 -14.12
N LEU A 191 2.06 -5.45 -15.27
CA LEU A 191 0.63 -5.16 -15.36
C LEU A 191 -0.24 -6.36 -14.97
N SER A 192 0.18 -7.58 -15.32
CA SER A 192 -0.52 -8.81 -14.88
C SER A 192 -0.52 -8.95 -13.35
N VAL A 193 0.61 -8.69 -12.68
CA VAL A 193 0.70 -8.69 -11.21
C VAL A 193 -0.17 -7.59 -10.62
N ARG A 194 -0.16 -6.39 -11.23
CA ARG A 194 -1.00 -5.27 -10.80
C ARG A 194 -2.50 -5.59 -10.85
N GLU A 195 -2.96 -6.23 -11.92
CA GLU A 195 -4.37 -6.65 -12.03
C GLU A 195 -4.76 -7.70 -11.01
N GLN A 196 -3.85 -8.63 -10.72
CA GLN A 196 -4.09 -9.64 -9.70
C GLN A 196 -4.26 -8.98 -8.32
N ILE A 197 -3.33 -8.11 -7.93
CA ILE A 197 -3.41 -7.37 -6.65
C ILE A 197 -4.67 -6.50 -6.61
N ALA A 198 -5.01 -5.81 -7.70
CA ALA A 198 -6.23 -5.00 -7.77
C ALA A 198 -7.49 -5.84 -7.49
N ARG A 199 -7.61 -7.04 -8.08
CA ARG A 199 -8.74 -7.96 -7.83
C ARG A 199 -8.79 -8.47 -6.40
N GLU A 200 -7.63 -8.72 -5.79
CA GLU A 200 -7.54 -9.08 -4.36
C GLU A 200 -8.00 -7.92 -3.50
N TRP A 201 -7.54 -6.70 -3.81
CA TRP A 201 -7.88 -5.48 -3.09
C TRP A 201 -9.36 -5.14 -3.11
N VAL A 202 -10.11 -5.48 -4.15
CA VAL A 202 -11.58 -5.32 -4.16
C VAL A 202 -12.22 -6.00 -2.95
N ARG A 203 -11.81 -7.24 -2.64
CA ARG A 203 -12.31 -8.02 -1.50
C ARG A 203 -11.70 -7.54 -0.18
N ASP A 204 -10.39 -7.29 -0.20
CA ASP A 204 -9.68 -6.84 0.99
C ASP A 204 -10.24 -5.48 1.48
N LEU A 205 -10.69 -4.60 0.57
CA LEU A 205 -11.31 -3.31 0.90
C LEU A 205 -12.71 -3.47 1.51
N ASP A 206 -13.48 -4.50 1.12
CA ASP A 206 -14.73 -4.83 1.82
C ASP A 206 -14.46 -5.23 3.27
N VAL A 207 -13.41 -6.02 3.50
CA VAL A 207 -12.97 -6.37 4.85
C VAL A 207 -12.59 -5.10 5.60
N ILE A 208 -11.74 -4.25 5.02
CA ILE A 208 -11.27 -2.98 5.63
C ILE A 208 -12.45 -2.07 6.02
N GLY A 209 -13.45 -1.94 5.15
CA GLY A 209 -14.66 -1.16 5.44
C GLY A 209 -15.43 -1.67 6.65
N SER A 210 -15.51 -2.99 6.83
CA SER A 210 -16.21 -3.62 7.96
C SER A 210 -15.41 -3.65 9.28
N MET A 211 -14.10 -3.36 9.24
CA MET A 211 -13.21 -3.54 10.41
C MET A 211 -13.56 -2.65 11.60
N GLY A 212 -14.11 -1.46 11.35
CA GLY A 212 -14.42 -0.50 12.41
C GLY A 212 -15.31 -1.11 13.50
N MET A 213 -16.38 -1.79 13.07
CA MET A 213 -17.32 -2.45 14.00
C MET A 213 -16.65 -3.54 14.84
N GLN A 214 -15.75 -4.34 14.25
CA GLN A 214 -15.05 -5.42 14.95
C GLN A 214 -14.08 -4.86 16.00
N VAL A 215 -13.35 -3.78 15.66
CA VAL A 215 -12.45 -3.09 16.59
C VAL A 215 -13.20 -2.57 17.80
N PHE A 216 -14.34 -1.90 17.59
CA PHE A 216 -15.17 -1.40 18.70
C PHE A 216 -15.77 -2.53 19.53
N GLN A 217 -16.30 -3.57 18.90
CA GLN A 217 -16.85 -4.71 19.63
C GLN A 217 -15.78 -5.34 20.55
N SER A 218 -14.59 -5.60 20.01
CA SER A 218 -13.47 -6.15 20.78
C SER A 218 -13.03 -5.20 21.91
N TYR A 219 -12.99 -3.88 21.66
CA TYR A 219 -12.69 -2.90 22.69
C TYR A 219 -13.68 -2.95 23.86
N TRP A 220 -14.98 -2.98 23.58
CA TRP A 220 -16.02 -3.03 24.63
C TRP A 220 -16.03 -4.36 25.38
N GLU A 221 -15.74 -5.47 24.70
CA GLU A 221 -15.60 -6.80 25.32
C GLU A 221 -14.37 -6.90 26.24
N ASN A 222 -13.29 -6.19 25.90
CA ASN A 222 -12.04 -6.16 26.67
C ASN A 222 -12.04 -5.15 27.83
N LEU A 223 -13.04 -4.26 27.91
CA LEU A 223 -13.13 -3.36 29.05
C LEU A 223 -13.26 -4.20 30.32
N PRO A 224 -12.45 -3.92 31.37
CA PRO A 224 -12.49 -4.66 32.60
C PRO A 224 -13.88 -4.48 33.23
N THR A 225 -14.78 -5.41 32.95
CA THR A 225 -16.01 -5.60 33.70
C THR A 225 -15.53 -5.81 35.13
N GLY A 226 -15.86 -4.90 36.04
CA GLY A 226 -15.27 -4.75 37.37
C GLY A 226 -15.45 -5.93 38.34
N SER A 227 -15.66 -7.15 37.84
CA SER A 227 -15.97 -8.38 38.56
C SER A 227 -14.88 -9.45 38.54
N GLN A 228 -13.79 -9.32 37.77
CA GLN A 228 -12.63 -10.23 37.88
C GLN A 228 -11.52 -9.64 38.78
N LYS A 229 -11.88 -9.37 40.03
CA LYS A 229 -10.90 -9.08 41.08
C LYS A 229 -10.21 -10.37 41.53
N ASP A 230 -8.91 -10.42 41.23
CA ASP A 230 -7.85 -10.72 42.18
C ASP A 230 -7.28 -12.13 42.42
N GLU A 231 -7.78 -13.25 41.86
CA GLU A 231 -7.22 -14.56 42.31
C GLU A 231 -6.15 -15.24 41.45
N ASN A 232 -5.82 -14.80 40.22
CA ASN A 232 -4.86 -15.57 39.38
C ASN A 232 -3.69 -14.81 38.71
N ARG A 233 -3.41 -13.56 39.08
CA ARG A 233 -2.32 -12.75 38.47
C ARG A 233 -0.92 -13.03 39.05
N ARG A 234 -0.44 -14.28 39.00
CA ARG A 234 0.99 -14.62 39.24
C ARG A 234 1.78 -14.99 37.97
N GLY A 235 1.14 -15.05 36.79
CA GLY A 235 1.83 -15.19 35.50
C GLY A 235 1.93 -13.84 34.79
N GLY A 236 3.11 -13.49 34.27
CA GLY A 236 3.48 -12.16 33.76
C GLY A 236 2.39 -11.44 32.95
N SER A 237 2.04 -10.23 33.39
CA SER A 237 1.08 -9.36 32.71
C SER A 237 1.64 -8.92 31.36
N THR A 238 1.21 -9.57 30.28
CA THR A 238 1.30 -8.96 28.95
C THR A 238 0.57 -7.62 28.98
N PRO A 239 1.11 -6.56 28.36
CA PRO A 239 0.46 -5.26 28.32
C PRO A 239 -0.96 -5.40 27.79
N THR A 240 -1.90 -4.74 28.46
CA THR A 240 -3.32 -4.76 28.13
C THR A 240 -3.51 -4.12 26.76
N LYS A 241 -3.76 -4.94 25.73
CA LYS A 241 -4.17 -4.43 24.42
C LYS A 241 -5.60 -3.93 24.50
N ALA A 242 -5.92 -2.83 23.82
CA ALA A 242 -7.27 -2.27 23.80
C ALA A 242 -8.25 -3.17 23.03
N PHE A 243 -7.78 -3.78 21.93
CA PHE A 243 -8.57 -4.69 21.10
C PHE A 243 -7.70 -5.82 20.54
N GLU A 244 -8.35 -6.89 20.09
CA GLU A 244 -7.69 -8.01 19.42
C GLU A 244 -7.22 -7.58 18.03
N ARG A 245 -5.92 -7.74 17.74
CA ARG A 245 -5.39 -7.46 16.40
C ARG A 245 -5.94 -8.46 15.42
N GLN A 246 -6.20 -7.99 14.21
CA GLN A 246 -6.92 -8.80 13.23
C GLN A 246 -6.22 -10.12 12.92
N ASN A 247 -7.03 -11.17 12.87
CA ASN A 247 -6.59 -12.46 12.41
C ASN A 247 -6.53 -12.46 10.87
N LEU A 248 -5.31 -12.53 10.33
CA LEU A 248 -5.04 -12.51 8.89
C LEU A 248 -5.25 -13.87 8.21
N VAL A 249 -5.82 -14.86 8.90
CA VAL A 249 -6.12 -16.21 8.36
C VAL A 249 -6.96 -16.16 7.08
N PHE A 250 -7.87 -15.19 6.93
CA PHE A 250 -8.69 -15.07 5.73
C PHE A 250 -7.87 -14.75 4.46
N LEU A 251 -6.63 -14.24 4.60
CA LEU A 251 -5.76 -13.98 3.45
C LEU A 251 -5.10 -15.25 2.90
N GLU A 252 -4.97 -16.29 3.73
CA GLU A 252 -4.35 -17.57 3.37
C GLU A 252 -5.35 -18.52 2.69
N LEU A 253 -6.63 -18.41 3.05
CA LEU A 253 -7.70 -19.17 2.41
C LEU A 253 -8.09 -18.47 1.11
N SER A 254 -7.99 -19.15 -0.04
CA SER A 254 -8.66 -18.68 -1.25
C SER A 254 -10.17 -18.68 -0.95
N PRO A 255 -10.83 -17.52 -0.86
CA PRO A 255 -12.24 -17.47 -0.48
C PRO A 255 -13.15 -17.93 -1.62
N ASP A 256 -12.59 -18.00 -2.83
CA ASP A 256 -13.33 -18.34 -4.03
C ASP A 256 -12.87 -19.73 -4.53
N PRO A 257 -13.66 -20.79 -4.27
CA PRO A 257 -13.34 -22.13 -4.73
C PRO A 257 -13.38 -22.25 -6.27
N ASP A 258 -14.00 -21.31 -6.96
CA ASP A 258 -14.11 -21.27 -8.42
C ASP A 258 -12.99 -20.42 -9.06
N SER A 259 -12.21 -19.72 -8.25
CA SER A 259 -11.04 -18.95 -8.70
C SER A 259 -9.80 -19.83 -8.70
N ASP A 260 -9.33 -20.20 -9.90
CA ASP A 260 -8.03 -20.86 -10.12
C ASP A 260 -6.81 -19.98 -9.73
N TYR A 261 -7.02 -18.74 -9.29
CA TYR A 261 -5.94 -17.83 -8.93
C TYR A 261 -5.37 -18.12 -7.54
N MET A 262 -4.07 -18.40 -7.50
CA MET A 262 -3.29 -18.35 -6.26
C MET A 262 -3.16 -16.90 -5.76
N PRO A 263 -3.11 -16.65 -4.44
CA PRO A 263 -2.85 -15.32 -3.89
C PRO A 263 -1.56 -14.68 -4.43
N SER A 264 -1.53 -13.35 -4.53
CA SER A 264 -0.33 -12.64 -4.95
C SER A 264 0.81 -12.89 -3.97
N PRO A 265 2.07 -12.84 -4.43
CA PRO A 265 3.20 -12.73 -3.52
C PRO A 265 3.01 -11.56 -2.56
N LEU A 266 3.51 -11.69 -1.34
CA LEU A 266 3.47 -10.64 -0.32
C LEU A 266 2.06 -10.14 0.04
N ARG A 267 0.98 -10.89 -0.27
CA ARG A 267 -0.41 -10.48 0.00
C ARG A 267 -0.63 -9.99 1.43
N LYS A 268 -0.08 -10.68 2.43
CA LYS A 268 -0.14 -10.27 3.84
C LYS A 268 0.46 -8.87 4.08
N GLY A 269 1.61 -8.59 3.47
CA GLY A 269 2.27 -7.29 3.56
C GLY A 269 1.49 -6.20 2.81
N ASN A 270 0.98 -6.53 1.61
CA ASN A 270 0.16 -5.61 0.83
C ASN A 270 -1.13 -5.23 1.59
N PHE A 271 -1.79 -6.19 2.23
CA PHE A 271 -2.98 -5.96 3.04
C PHE A 271 -2.70 -5.06 4.24
N ASP A 272 -1.63 -5.33 4.99
CA ASP A 272 -1.21 -4.49 6.11
C ASP A 272 -0.95 -3.04 5.70
N LEU A 273 -0.24 -2.83 4.58
CA LEU A 273 0.01 -1.49 4.05
C LEU A 273 -1.27 -0.82 3.53
N LEU A 274 -2.24 -1.59 3.01
CA LEU A 274 -3.53 -1.06 2.58
C LEU A 274 -4.37 -0.55 3.78
N ILE A 275 -4.34 -1.26 4.91
CA ILE A 275 -4.94 -0.76 6.17
C ILE A 275 -4.22 0.52 6.63
N LEU A 276 -2.88 0.53 6.58
CA LEU A 276 -2.10 1.70 6.97
C LEU A 276 -2.42 2.92 6.12
N MET A 277 -2.45 2.76 4.80
CA MET A 277 -2.74 3.85 3.86
C MET A 277 -4.18 4.35 3.99
N SER A 278 -5.15 3.45 4.09
CA SER A 278 -6.56 3.83 4.25
C SER A 278 -6.79 4.56 5.57
N THR A 279 -6.14 4.13 6.65
CA THR A 279 -6.19 4.80 7.96
C THR A 279 -5.57 6.20 7.89
N GLU A 280 -4.40 6.34 7.26
CA GLU A 280 -3.76 7.66 7.08
C GLU A 280 -4.66 8.63 6.30
N GLU A 281 -5.18 8.18 5.15
CA GLU A 281 -6.05 8.98 4.30
C GLU A 281 -7.33 9.39 5.04
N SER A 282 -7.88 8.49 5.86
CA SER A 282 -9.07 8.77 6.67
C SER A 282 -8.81 9.86 7.69
N VAL A 283 -7.71 9.76 8.44
CA VAL A 283 -7.31 10.79 9.41
C VAL A 283 -7.09 12.13 8.70
N ARG A 284 -6.41 12.14 7.54
CA ARG A 284 -6.21 13.37 6.75
C ARG A 284 -7.54 14.00 6.33
N ARG A 285 -8.51 13.21 5.85
CA ARG A 285 -9.84 13.69 5.47
C ARG A 285 -10.63 14.23 6.66
N VAL A 286 -10.59 13.57 7.82
CA VAL A 286 -11.25 14.07 9.04
C VAL A 286 -10.59 15.37 9.51
N CYS A 287 -9.25 15.45 9.50
CA CYS A 287 -8.53 16.67 9.82
C CYS A 287 -8.86 17.83 8.87
N GLY A 288 -9.06 17.54 7.58
CA GLY A 288 -9.38 18.54 6.55
C GLY A 288 -10.83 19.03 6.61
N LYS A 289 -11.80 18.10 6.74
CA LYS A 289 -13.24 18.41 6.76
C LYS A 289 -13.73 18.89 8.14
N GLY A 290 -13.04 18.49 9.20
CA GLY A 290 -13.49 18.65 10.57
C GLY A 290 -14.42 17.53 11.02
N ILE A 291 -14.49 17.35 12.34
CA ILE A 291 -15.41 16.41 12.99
C ILE A 291 -16.77 17.08 13.09
N ILE A 292 -17.78 16.49 12.44
CA ILE A 292 -19.14 17.05 12.42
C ILE A 292 -19.93 16.46 13.58
N VAL A 293 -20.48 17.33 14.43
CA VAL A 293 -21.39 16.97 15.51
C VAL A 293 -22.78 17.48 15.16
N ARG A 294 -23.79 16.61 15.29
CA ARG A 294 -25.19 16.98 15.13
C ARG A 294 -25.76 17.35 16.49
N SER A 295 -26.32 18.55 16.60
CA SER A 295 -27.09 18.96 17.77
C SER A 295 -28.51 18.39 17.73
N ASP A 296 -29.20 18.45 18.87
CA ASP A 296 -30.56 17.91 19.04
C ASP A 296 -31.60 18.58 18.11
N ASP A 297 -31.32 19.80 17.64
CA ASP A 297 -32.11 20.55 16.65
C ASP A 297 -31.84 20.12 15.20
N GLY A 298 -30.89 19.19 14.99
CA GLY A 298 -30.48 18.71 13.67
C GLY A 298 -29.45 19.58 12.96
N GLU A 299 -29.02 20.69 13.56
CA GLU A 299 -27.93 21.50 13.00
C GLU A 299 -26.60 20.74 13.08
N SER A 300 -25.78 20.85 12.04
CA SER A 300 -24.47 20.19 11.99
C SER A 300 -23.39 21.25 12.17
N THR A 301 -22.64 21.15 13.27
CA THR A 301 -21.54 22.06 13.59
C THR A 301 -20.22 21.31 13.56
N ILE A 302 -19.13 22.01 13.27
CA ILE A 302 -17.78 21.43 13.32
C ILE A 302 -17.30 21.51 14.78
N ASP A 303 -16.99 20.36 15.37
CA ASP A 303 -16.29 20.27 16.64
C ASP A 303 -14.82 20.64 16.42
N THR A 304 -14.53 21.94 16.51
CA THR A 304 -13.19 22.51 16.33
C THR A 304 -12.21 21.98 17.36
N VAL A 305 -12.67 21.73 18.59
CA VAL A 305 -11.85 21.27 19.70
C VAL A 305 -11.33 19.85 19.46
N SER A 306 -12.22 18.90 19.16
CA SER A 306 -11.83 17.53 18.82
C SER A 306 -11.05 17.46 17.51
N THR A 307 -11.39 18.30 16.53
CA THR A 307 -10.64 18.38 15.26
C THR A 307 -9.20 18.84 15.49
N ASN A 308 -8.98 19.88 16.29
CA ASN A 308 -7.65 20.39 16.61
C ASN A 308 -6.85 19.42 17.49
N TYR A 309 -7.53 18.63 18.32
CA TYR A 309 -6.90 17.53 19.04
C TYR A 309 -6.39 16.44 18.06
N LEU A 310 -7.24 15.95 17.14
CA LEU A 310 -6.86 14.92 16.18
C LEU A 310 -5.69 15.36 15.29
N LYS A 311 -5.69 16.62 14.83
CA LYS A 311 -4.58 17.20 14.04
C LYS A 311 -3.25 17.09 14.77
N ARG A 312 -3.19 17.59 16.01
CA ARG A 312 -1.98 17.52 16.84
C ARG A 312 -1.56 16.08 17.12
N PHE A 313 -2.53 15.23 17.48
CA PHE A 313 -2.29 13.81 17.72
C PHE A 313 -1.64 13.12 16.51
N TYR A 314 -2.16 13.40 15.31
CA TYR A 314 -1.65 12.89 14.04
C TYR A 314 -0.26 13.44 13.69
N GLU A 315 -0.04 14.74 13.81
CA GLU A 315 1.23 15.40 13.51
C GLU A 315 2.38 14.86 14.37
N GLU A 316 2.13 14.64 15.66
CA GLU A 316 3.09 14.04 16.59
C GLU A 316 3.47 12.59 16.22
N ARG A 317 2.57 11.87 15.53
CA ARG A 317 2.67 10.43 15.27
C ARG A 317 2.91 10.06 13.81
N ILE A 318 2.89 11.02 12.89
CA ILE A 318 3.05 10.76 11.46
C ILE A 318 4.33 10.01 11.14
N MET A 319 5.43 10.40 11.80
CA MET A 319 6.74 9.79 11.58
C MET A 319 6.83 8.38 12.17
N SER A 320 6.29 8.15 13.37
CA SER A 320 6.35 6.85 14.04
C SER A 320 5.42 5.82 13.42
N HIS A 321 4.23 6.23 12.96
CA HIS A 321 3.19 5.30 12.49
C HIS A 321 3.11 5.17 10.96
N PHE A 322 3.22 6.26 10.21
CA PHE A 322 2.89 6.27 8.76
C PHE A 322 4.08 6.43 7.80
N ARG A 323 5.21 6.99 8.25
CA ARG A 323 6.37 7.29 7.35
C ARG A 323 7.60 6.42 7.57
N GLY A 324 8.24 5.99 6.48
CA GLY A 324 9.46 5.17 6.54
C GLY A 324 9.18 3.68 6.73
N PRO A 325 10.23 2.86 6.95
CA PRO A 325 10.08 1.42 7.14
C PRO A 325 9.23 1.13 8.38
N LYS A 326 8.20 0.29 8.21
CA LYS A 326 7.23 -0.09 9.23
C LYS A 326 7.30 -1.56 9.54
N LYS A 327 6.87 -1.87 10.77
CA LYS A 327 6.47 -3.22 11.16
C LYS A 327 5.00 -3.41 10.80
N TYR A 328 4.53 -4.64 10.84
CA TYR A 328 3.11 -4.93 10.68
C TYR A 328 2.28 -4.33 11.83
N GLY A 329 1.04 -3.95 11.54
CA GLY A 329 0.04 -3.51 12.52
C GLY A 329 0.19 -2.05 12.97
N ARG A 330 0.90 -1.20 12.23
CA ARG A 330 1.07 0.22 12.63
C ARG A 330 -0.21 1.05 12.56
N ALA A 331 -1.15 0.67 11.70
CA ALA A 331 -2.46 1.28 11.67
C ALA A 331 -3.21 1.00 12.98
N ASP A 332 -3.19 -0.26 13.42
CA ASP A 332 -3.82 -0.68 14.67
C ASP A 332 -3.15 -0.02 15.88
N ASP A 333 -1.81 0.06 15.91
CA ASP A 333 -1.07 0.78 16.96
C ASP A 333 -1.55 2.24 17.08
N PHE A 334 -1.72 2.95 15.95
CA PHE A 334 -2.18 4.34 15.95
C PHE A 334 -3.61 4.48 16.51
N ILE A 335 -4.49 3.59 16.11
CA ILE A 335 -5.89 3.57 16.56
C ILE A 335 -5.99 3.19 18.04
N GLU A 336 -5.22 2.20 18.48
CA GLU A 336 -5.12 1.79 19.88
C GLU A 336 -4.64 2.94 20.76
N GLU A 337 -3.58 3.66 20.36
CA GLU A 337 -3.11 4.85 21.08
C GLU A 337 -4.18 5.96 21.14
N LEU A 338 -4.94 6.17 20.06
CA LEU A 338 -6.02 7.15 20.02
C LEU A 338 -7.15 6.76 20.97
N MET A 339 -7.60 5.51 20.94
CA MET A 339 -8.66 5.03 21.83
C MET A 339 -8.27 5.03 23.30
N LEU A 340 -7.02 4.73 23.62
CA LEU A 340 -6.50 4.72 24.99
C LEU A 340 -6.16 6.12 25.52
N SER A 341 -6.22 7.15 24.66
CA SER A 341 -6.00 8.51 25.11
C SER A 341 -7.11 8.96 26.09
N PRO A 342 -6.76 9.69 27.17
CA PRO A 342 -7.75 10.09 28.16
C PRO A 342 -8.69 11.15 27.59
N SER A 343 -9.98 11.04 27.93
CA SER A 343 -10.93 12.14 27.70
C SER A 343 -10.53 13.37 28.51
N MET A 344 -10.67 14.55 27.93
CA MET A 344 -10.19 15.80 28.56
C MET A 344 -11.11 16.98 28.25
N MET A 345 -11.22 17.91 29.20
CA MET A 345 -11.81 19.22 28.97
C MET A 345 -10.71 20.18 28.56
N THR A 346 -10.91 20.93 27.48
CA THR A 346 -9.97 21.96 27.05
C THR A 346 -10.71 23.26 26.80
N THR A 347 -10.07 24.37 27.15
CA THR A 347 -10.53 25.72 26.86
C THR A 347 -9.73 26.23 25.68
N ASP A 348 -10.37 26.40 24.53
CA ASP A 348 -9.74 27.14 23.43
C ASP A 348 -9.72 28.64 23.80
N GLY A 349 -8.70 29.37 23.35
CA GLY A 349 -8.36 30.73 23.81
C GLY A 349 -9.51 31.75 23.80
N ASP A 350 -10.59 31.45 23.08
CA ASP A 350 -11.82 32.24 22.95
C ASP A 350 -12.94 31.81 23.92
N SER A 351 -12.61 31.22 25.08
CA SER A 351 -13.56 30.80 26.14
C SER A 351 -14.51 29.65 25.81
N VAL A 352 -14.40 29.04 24.62
CA VAL A 352 -15.13 27.82 24.28
C VAL A 352 -14.49 26.65 25.04
N THR A 353 -15.22 26.12 26.03
CA THR A 353 -14.85 24.89 26.71
C THR A 353 -15.41 23.71 25.90
N GLY A 354 -14.53 22.87 25.38
CA GLY A 354 -14.91 21.65 24.65
C GLY A 354 -14.47 20.39 25.41
N PHE A 355 -15.24 19.32 25.24
CA PHE A 355 -14.92 17.99 25.73
C PHE A 355 -14.34 17.15 24.59
N ILE A 356 -13.13 16.65 24.78
CA ILE A 356 -12.47 15.74 23.83
C ILE A 356 -12.77 14.31 24.26
N ASP A 357 -13.38 13.56 23.36
CA ASP A 357 -13.67 12.13 23.51
C ASP A 357 -12.93 11.30 22.45
N PRO A 358 -11.75 10.74 22.77
CA PRO A 358 -10.93 10.02 21.79
C PRO A 358 -11.60 8.78 21.20
N ILE A 359 -12.57 8.18 21.90
CA ILE A 359 -13.36 7.06 21.39
C ILE A 359 -14.27 7.52 20.25
N LYS A 360 -14.98 8.65 20.43
CA LYS A 360 -15.79 9.26 19.35
C LYS A 360 -14.93 9.72 18.17
N ILE A 361 -13.74 10.27 18.43
CA ILE A 361 -12.82 10.66 17.36
C ILE A 361 -12.39 9.41 16.56
N THR A 362 -12.05 8.32 17.25
CA THR A 362 -11.75 7.04 16.59
C THR A 362 -12.91 6.56 15.74
N GLU A 363 -14.15 6.68 16.24
CA GLU A 363 -15.35 6.24 15.51
C GLU A 363 -15.50 7.00 14.19
N VAL A 364 -15.32 8.32 14.22
CA VAL A 364 -15.37 9.17 13.02
C VAL A 364 -14.26 8.81 12.03
N VAL A 365 -13.04 8.53 12.51
CA VAL A 365 -11.94 8.06 11.66
C VAL A 365 -12.26 6.71 11.01
N MET A 366 -12.86 5.78 11.75
CA MET A 366 -13.27 4.46 11.25
C MET A 366 -14.37 4.55 10.20
N GLN A 367 -15.38 5.40 10.43
CA GLN A 367 -16.43 5.68 9.45
C GLN A 367 -15.84 6.31 8.17
N GLN A 368 -14.91 7.24 8.31
CA GLN A 368 -14.22 7.82 7.15
C GLN A 368 -13.35 6.79 6.42
N ARG A 369 -12.81 5.78 7.12
CA ARG A 369 -12.07 4.65 6.53
C ARG A 369 -12.95 3.74 5.70
N GLU A 370 -14.18 3.49 6.12
CA GLU A 370 -15.17 2.79 5.31
C GLU A 370 -15.43 3.53 3.99
N VAL A 371 -15.64 4.85 4.05
CA VAL A 371 -15.83 5.67 2.84
C VAL A 371 -14.61 5.62 1.91
N VAL A 372 -13.39 5.74 2.46
CA VAL A 372 -12.15 5.61 1.68
C VAL A 372 -12.05 4.24 1.03
N ALA A 373 -12.39 3.17 1.76
CA ALA A 373 -12.33 1.82 1.25
C ALA A 373 -13.29 1.60 0.07
N LEU A 374 -14.51 2.12 0.15
CA LEU A 374 -15.50 2.06 -0.94
C LEU A 374 -15.04 2.80 -2.20
N GLU A 375 -14.46 4.00 -2.04
CA GLU A 375 -13.91 4.76 -3.17
C GLU A 375 -12.75 4.02 -3.85
N TRP A 376 -11.83 3.49 -3.04
CA TRP A 376 -10.67 2.75 -3.55
C TRP A 376 -11.05 1.41 -4.16
N LYS A 377 -12.13 0.78 -3.69
CA LYS A 377 -12.68 -0.43 -4.28
C LYS A 377 -13.12 -0.17 -5.72
N ALA A 378 -13.85 0.93 -5.95
CA ALA A 378 -14.25 1.33 -7.31
C ALA A 378 -13.03 1.58 -8.23
N ILE A 379 -11.95 2.17 -7.70
CA ILE A 379 -10.70 2.36 -8.47
C ILE A 379 -10.03 1.01 -8.79
N ALA A 380 -9.97 0.09 -7.82
CA ALA A 380 -9.38 -1.23 -8.01
C ALA A 380 -10.15 -2.06 -9.04
N GLU A 381 -11.48 -2.00 -9.04
CA GLU A 381 -12.36 -2.64 -10.03
C GLU A 381 -12.11 -2.11 -11.45
N GLY A 382 -11.81 -0.82 -11.59
CA GLY A 382 -11.51 -0.18 -12.89
C GLY A 382 -10.11 -0.46 -13.44
N SER A 383 -9.19 -1.00 -12.64
CA SER A 383 -7.79 -1.17 -13.01
C SER A 383 -7.54 -1.91 -14.33
N PRO A 384 -8.24 -3.02 -14.66
CA PRO A 384 -7.98 -3.72 -15.93
C PRO A 384 -8.28 -2.86 -17.16
N THR A 385 -9.31 -2.01 -17.07
CA THR A 385 -9.68 -1.08 -18.15
C THR A 385 -8.61 -0.01 -18.33
N GLU A 386 -8.09 0.55 -17.24
CA GLU A 386 -7.02 1.56 -17.24
C GLU A 386 -5.74 1.06 -17.92
N HIS A 387 -5.44 -0.24 -17.84
CA HIS A 387 -4.24 -0.82 -18.47
C HIS A 387 -4.31 -0.93 -20.00
N THR A 388 -5.49 -0.77 -20.61
CA THR A 388 -5.71 -1.05 -22.04
C THR A 388 -4.80 -0.21 -22.94
N GLU A 389 -4.61 1.07 -22.61
CA GLU A 389 -3.76 1.97 -23.38
C GLU A 389 -2.28 1.56 -23.31
N ILE A 390 -1.78 1.28 -22.11
CA ILE A 390 -0.38 0.85 -21.90
C ILE A 390 -0.13 -0.49 -22.60
N ARG A 391 -1.08 -1.44 -22.54
CA ARG A 391 -1.01 -2.71 -23.27
C ARG A 391 -0.94 -2.53 -24.78
N LYS A 392 -1.71 -1.58 -25.33
CA LYS A 392 -1.66 -1.27 -26.76
C LYS A 392 -0.28 -0.73 -27.16
N LEU A 393 0.28 0.19 -26.39
CA LEU A 393 1.63 0.72 -26.63
C LEU A 393 2.70 -0.37 -26.51
N GLN A 394 2.58 -1.21 -25.49
CA GLN A 394 3.46 -2.35 -25.26
C GLN A 394 3.42 -3.35 -26.44
N LEU A 395 2.23 -3.67 -26.95
CA LEU A 395 2.06 -4.55 -28.11
C LEU A 395 2.66 -3.94 -29.37
N ASN A 396 2.41 -2.65 -29.64
CA ASN A 396 3.00 -1.94 -30.79
C ASN A 396 4.54 -2.04 -30.76
N LYS A 397 5.16 -1.75 -29.61
CA LYS A 397 6.61 -1.84 -29.45
C LYS A 397 7.14 -3.26 -29.66
N MET A 398 6.41 -4.29 -29.21
CA MET A 398 6.78 -5.69 -29.48
C MET A 398 6.64 -6.10 -30.96
N MET A 399 5.78 -5.42 -31.73
CA MET A 399 5.60 -5.64 -33.16
C MET A 399 6.54 -4.79 -34.03
N GLY A 400 7.36 -3.91 -33.42
CA GLY A 400 8.22 -2.99 -34.16
C GLY A 400 7.47 -1.87 -34.89
N LEU A 401 6.28 -1.51 -34.39
CA LEU A 401 5.47 -0.37 -34.83
C LEU A 401 5.69 0.83 -33.91
#